data_AF-A0A9R0D2R4-F1
#
_entry.id   AF-A0A9R0D2R4-F1
#
_cell.length_a   1.000
_cell.length_b   1.000
_cell.length_c   1.000
_cell.angle_alpha   90.00
_cell.angle_beta   90.00
_cell.angle_gamma   90.00
#
_symmetry.space_group_name_H-M   'P 1'
#
loop_
_entity.id
_entity.type
_entity.pdbx_description
1 polymer ?
#
loop_
_entity_poly.entity_id
_entity_poly.type
_entity_poly.pdbx_seq_one_letter_code
_entity_poly.pdbx_strand_id
1 'polypeptide(L)'
;MSEWQATCCNMKDVCGASLKHSVIVVCYGTIMIAIIALLASLGTILSIANNELVYNSNPINAINMIFALFCTSTSMYQAVVSIILLLYVRCKKGSVFILSVWFVSHVVLMVEYTFMFIARSIICLYCGHPMQSLFTLVAACFYDGVIIYFCAIVASYENTLDLDILY
;
A
#
# COMPACT_ATOMS: atom_id res chain seq x y z
N MET A 1 -21.95 -6.74 -22.51
CA MET A 1 -20.97 -7.82 -22.27
C MET A 1 -21.29 -8.44 -20.91
N SER A 2 -21.17 -9.76 -20.83
CA SER A 2 -21.94 -10.70 -20.00
C SER A 2 -21.93 -10.50 -18.48
N GLU A 3 -23.13 -10.56 -17.88
CA GLU A 3 -23.48 -10.53 -16.45
C GLU A 3 -22.80 -11.60 -15.56
N TRP A 4 -22.00 -12.50 -16.13
CA TRP A 4 -21.34 -13.60 -15.44
C TRP A 4 -19.87 -13.36 -15.08
N GLN A 5 -19.26 -12.26 -15.52
CA GLN A 5 -17.83 -11.98 -15.24
C GLN A 5 -17.59 -11.12 -13.98
N ALA A 6 -18.62 -10.50 -13.40
CA ALA A 6 -18.46 -9.59 -12.25
C ALA A 6 -18.84 -10.20 -10.88
N THR A 7 -19.36 -11.43 -10.84
CA THR A 7 -19.94 -12.02 -9.61
C THR A 7 -18.92 -12.74 -8.74
N CYS A 8 -17.77 -13.14 -9.27
CA CYS A 8 -16.79 -13.91 -8.51
C CYS A 8 -15.93 -13.05 -7.54
N CYS A 9 -15.93 -11.72 -7.74
CA CYS A 9 -15.15 -10.78 -6.93
C CYS A 9 -16.01 -9.78 -6.14
N ASN A 10 -17.34 -9.80 -6.30
CA ASN A 10 -18.24 -8.91 -5.55
C ASN A 10 -18.62 -9.56 -4.23
N MET A 11 -17.92 -9.18 -3.16
CA MET A 11 -18.25 -9.61 -1.81
C MET A 11 -19.46 -8.82 -1.31
N LYS A 12 -20.57 -9.52 -1.01
CA LYS A 12 -21.78 -8.90 -0.42
C LYS A 12 -21.56 -8.45 1.03
N ASP A 13 -20.73 -9.19 1.75
CA ASP A 13 -20.27 -8.89 3.11
C ASP A 13 -18.83 -9.40 3.28
N VAL A 14 -18.06 -8.72 4.12
CA VAL A 14 -16.69 -9.15 4.48
C VAL A 14 -16.71 -9.51 5.96
N CYS A 15 -16.46 -10.78 6.28
CA CYS A 15 -16.51 -11.30 7.66
C CYS A 15 -17.84 -10.99 8.40
N GLY A 16 -18.97 -10.94 7.69
CA GLY A 16 -20.29 -10.65 8.27
C GLY A 16 -20.53 -9.18 8.63
N ALA A 17 -19.61 -8.27 8.29
CA ALA A 17 -19.76 -6.84 8.45
C ALA A 17 -20.17 -6.16 7.14
N SER A 18 -21.02 -5.13 7.26
CA SER A 18 -21.43 -4.29 6.12
C SER A 18 -20.22 -3.71 5.38
N LEU A 19 -20.29 -3.64 4.04
CA LEU A 19 -19.21 -3.13 3.19
C LEU A 19 -18.69 -1.74 3.62
N LYS A 20 -19.57 -0.84 4.09
CA LYS A 20 -19.16 0.47 4.62
C LYS A 20 -18.21 0.34 5.81
N HIS A 21 -18.47 -0.59 6.72
CA HIS A 21 -17.62 -0.84 7.88
C HIS A 21 -16.26 -1.43 7.45
N SER A 22 -16.28 -2.31 6.46
CA SER A 22 -15.07 -2.92 5.88
C SER A 22 -14.15 -1.89 5.22
N VAL A 23 -14.71 -0.89 4.51
CA VAL A 23 -13.92 0.21 3.94
C VAL A 23 -13.30 1.09 5.03
N ILE A 24 -14.00 1.31 6.15
CA ILE A 24 -13.42 2.01 7.31
C ILE A 24 -12.23 1.23 7.88
N VAL A 25 -12.34 -0.10 7.98
CA VAL A 25 -11.23 -0.97 8.42
C VAL A 25 -10.04 -0.88 7.45
N VAL A 26 -10.30 -0.87 6.14
CA VAL A 26 -9.25 -0.68 5.11
C VAL A 26 -8.52 0.65 5.29
N CYS A 27 -9.25 1.74 5.55
CA CYS A 27 -8.66 3.06 5.81
C CYS A 27 -7.75 3.04 7.05
N TYR A 28 -8.21 2.42 8.14
CA TYR A 28 -7.39 2.28 9.34
C TYR A 28 -6.16 1.41 9.12
N GLY A 29 -6.32 0.29 8.41
CA GLY A 29 -5.22 -0.62 8.08
C GLY A 29 -4.14 0.07 7.25
N THR A 30 -4.53 0.80 6.22
CA THR A 30 -3.59 1.55 5.37
C THR A 30 -2.90 2.70 6.10
N ILE A 31 -3.60 3.42 6.97
CA ILE A 31 -2.96 4.43 7.85
C ILE A 31 -1.94 3.79 8.78
N MET A 32 -2.27 2.65 9.41
CA MET A 32 -1.34 1.94 10.29
C MET A 32 -0.10 1.44 9.55
N ILE A 33 -0.27 0.86 8.36
CA ILE A 33 0.83 0.43 7.51
C ILE A 33 1.73 1.63 7.16
N ALA A 34 1.13 2.75 6.77
CA ALA A 34 1.87 3.97 6.44
C ALA A 34 2.66 4.52 7.64
N ILE A 35 2.08 4.55 8.84
CA ILE A 35 2.78 5.04 10.04
C ILE A 35 3.96 4.13 10.40
N ILE A 36 3.76 2.81 10.39
CA ILE A 36 4.82 1.84 10.68
C ILE A 36 5.96 1.97 9.66
N ALA A 37 5.61 2.06 8.37
CA ALA A 37 6.57 2.23 7.29
C ALA A 37 7.35 3.56 7.41
N LEU A 38 6.67 4.64 7.76
CA LEU A 38 7.26 5.97 7.97
C LEU A 38 8.25 5.98 9.16
N LEU A 39 7.87 5.36 10.28
CA LEU A 39 8.77 5.28 11.44
C LEU A 39 10.00 4.42 11.15
N ALA A 40 9.82 3.30 10.44
CA ALA A 40 10.92 2.45 10.01
C ALA A 40 11.85 3.17 9.02
N SER A 41 11.29 3.93 8.07
CA SER A 41 12.08 4.67 7.07
C SER A 41 12.84 5.84 7.69
N LEU A 42 12.23 6.60 8.61
CA LEU A 42 12.92 7.65 9.35
C LEU A 42 14.04 7.10 10.25
N GLY A 43 13.80 5.96 10.91
CA GLY A 43 14.82 5.29 11.73
C GLY A 43 16.03 4.84 10.91
N THR A 44 15.80 4.30 9.71
CA THR A 44 16.89 3.91 8.79
C THR A 44 17.65 5.12 8.25
N ILE A 45 16.96 6.20 7.88
CA ILE A 45 17.62 7.46 7.47
C ILE A 45 18.48 8.01 8.60
N LEU A 46 17.97 8.07 9.83
CA LEU A 46 18.71 8.59 10.99
C LEU A 46 19.96 7.72 11.29
N SER A 47 19.82 6.40 11.20
CA SER A 47 20.94 5.47 11.41
C SER A 47 22.04 5.61 10.36
N ILE A 48 21.66 5.82 9.09
CA ILE A 48 22.61 6.00 7.98
C ILE A 48 23.24 7.40 8.02
N ALA A 49 22.46 8.44 8.30
CA ALA A 49 22.93 9.83 8.39
C ALA A 49 23.98 10.03 9.48
N ASN A 50 23.88 9.30 10.60
CA ASN A 50 24.88 9.35 11.67
C ASN A 50 26.25 8.74 11.28
N ASN A 51 26.35 8.08 10.13
CA ASN A 51 27.54 7.36 9.65
C ASN A 51 27.96 7.82 8.23
N GLU A 52 28.05 9.14 8.00
CA GLU A 52 28.16 9.80 6.68
C GLU A 52 29.21 9.20 5.71
N LEU A 53 30.31 8.62 6.21
CA LEU A 53 31.40 8.08 5.37
C LEU A 53 31.17 6.65 4.83
N VAL A 54 30.15 5.93 5.30
CA VAL A 54 29.94 4.49 4.97
C VAL A 54 28.88 4.28 3.87
N TYR A 55 28.11 5.31 3.53
CA TYR A 55 27.08 5.25 2.50
C TYR A 55 27.67 5.07 1.09
N ASN A 56 28.71 5.84 0.78
CA ASN A 56 29.33 5.87 -0.55
C ASN A 56 30.22 4.64 -0.80
N SER A 57 30.63 3.93 0.26
CA SER A 57 31.52 2.77 0.19
C SER A 57 30.77 1.44 0.09
N ASN A 58 29.47 1.39 0.42
CA ASN A 58 28.72 0.13 0.43
C ASN A 58 27.39 0.24 -0.36
N PRO A 59 27.24 -0.49 -1.48
CA PRO A 59 26.03 -0.45 -2.32
C PRO A 59 24.75 -0.89 -1.58
N ILE A 60 24.85 -1.67 -0.50
CA ILE A 60 23.69 -2.07 0.32
C ILE A 60 23.14 -0.88 1.11
N ASN A 61 24.03 -0.06 1.68
CA ASN A 61 23.64 1.15 2.37
C ASN A 61 23.09 2.19 1.38
N ALA A 62 23.67 2.22 0.17
CA ALA A 62 23.18 3.03 -0.95
C ALA A 62 21.70 2.77 -1.25
N ILE A 63 21.35 1.51 -1.52
CA ILE A 63 19.97 1.14 -1.86
C ILE A 63 19.02 1.27 -0.65
N ASN A 64 19.48 0.97 0.57
CA ASN A 64 18.64 1.10 1.75
C ASN A 64 18.25 2.57 2.03
N MET A 65 19.13 3.53 1.77
CA MET A 65 18.78 4.95 1.91
C MET A 65 17.79 5.40 0.84
N ILE A 66 17.99 4.99 -0.42
CA ILE A 66 17.05 5.29 -1.52
C ILE A 66 15.68 4.68 -1.20
N PHE A 67 15.66 3.43 -0.74
CA PHE A 67 14.44 2.74 -0.33
C PHE A 67 13.76 3.45 0.85
N ALA A 68 14.52 3.93 1.83
CA ALA A 68 13.98 4.67 2.96
C ALA A 68 13.41 6.04 2.56
N LEU A 69 14.09 6.80 1.69
CA LEU A 69 13.59 8.07 1.18
C LEU A 69 12.30 7.87 0.37
N PHE A 70 12.30 6.88 -0.53
CA PHE A 70 11.12 6.51 -1.31
C PHE A 70 9.96 6.15 -0.38
N CYS A 71 10.18 5.21 0.55
CA CYS A 71 9.18 4.76 1.52
C CYS A 71 8.63 5.89 2.39
N THR A 72 9.47 6.87 2.76
CA THR A 72 9.05 8.05 3.53
C THR A 72 8.05 8.89 2.75
N SER A 73 8.35 9.18 1.47
CA SER A 73 7.47 9.98 0.61
C SER A 73 6.15 9.29 0.30
N THR A 74 6.19 8.00 -0.04
CA THR A 74 5.01 7.20 -0.39
C THR A 74 4.13 6.92 0.83
N SER A 75 4.72 6.69 2.02
CA SER A 75 3.94 6.51 3.25
C SER A 75 3.18 7.78 3.65
N MET A 76 3.77 8.96 3.49
CA MET A 76 3.06 10.21 3.71
C MET A 76 1.87 10.36 2.75
N TYR A 77 2.07 10.07 1.46
CA TYR A 77 1.00 10.09 0.47
C TYR A 77 -0.11 9.07 0.80
N GLN A 78 0.26 7.83 1.11
CA GLN A 78 -0.64 6.75 1.49
C GLN A 78 -1.50 7.13 2.71
N ALA A 79 -0.89 7.76 3.72
CA ALA A 79 -1.60 8.23 4.91
C ALA A 79 -2.61 9.33 4.55
N VAL A 80 -2.22 10.33 3.76
CA VAL A 80 -3.08 11.46 3.38
C VAL A 80 -4.31 10.97 2.60
N VAL A 81 -4.11 10.15 1.56
CA VAL A 81 -5.22 9.64 0.74
C VAL A 81 -6.17 8.78 1.56
N SER A 82 -5.65 7.98 2.49
CA SER A 82 -6.46 7.13 3.38
C SER A 82 -7.20 7.94 4.45
N ILE A 83 -6.63 9.03 4.97
CA ILE A 83 -7.32 9.96 5.88
C ILE A 83 -8.46 10.68 5.16
N ILE A 84 -8.23 11.13 3.91
CA ILE A 84 -9.26 11.78 3.09
C ILE A 84 -10.44 10.81 2.90
N LEU A 85 -10.17 9.55 2.52
CA LEU A 85 -11.21 8.54 2.36
C LEU A 85 -11.94 8.27 3.68
N LEU A 86 -11.22 8.13 4.81
CA LEU A 86 -11.81 7.87 6.12
C LEU A 86 -12.76 8.99 6.57
N LEU A 87 -12.33 10.26 6.45
CA LEU A 87 -13.15 11.41 6.78
C LEU A 87 -14.39 11.46 5.89
N TYR A 88 -14.23 11.12 4.62
CA TYR A 88 -15.33 11.15 3.66
C TYR A 88 -16.40 10.07 3.94
N VAL A 89 -15.97 8.82 4.14
CA VAL A 89 -16.87 7.69 4.45
C VAL A 89 -17.62 7.91 5.77
N ARG A 90 -17.02 8.64 6.71
CA ARG A 90 -17.65 9.02 7.98
C ARG A 90 -18.65 10.17 7.84
N CYS A 91 -18.30 11.22 7.09
CA CYS A 91 -19.10 12.44 7.05
C CYS A 91 -20.20 12.48 5.96
N LYS A 92 -20.09 11.70 4.87
CA LYS A 92 -21.10 11.68 3.78
C LYS A 92 -21.45 10.26 3.31
N LYS A 93 -22.58 10.11 2.58
CA LYS A 93 -22.83 8.93 1.73
C LYS A 93 -21.69 8.86 0.69
N GLY A 94 -21.13 7.67 0.48
CA GLY A 94 -19.90 7.47 -0.29
C GLY A 94 -19.94 8.14 -1.67
N SER A 95 -18.80 8.68 -2.10
CA SER A 95 -18.62 9.24 -3.43
C SER A 95 -17.65 8.34 -4.17
N VAL A 96 -18.12 7.85 -5.33
CA VAL A 96 -17.35 6.99 -6.23
C VAL A 96 -15.99 7.63 -6.52
N PHE A 97 -15.94 8.95 -6.79
CA PHE A 97 -14.70 9.67 -7.10
C PHE A 97 -13.58 9.49 -6.05
N ILE A 98 -13.88 9.66 -4.76
CA ILE A 98 -12.85 9.55 -3.71
C ILE A 98 -12.41 8.10 -3.52
N LEU A 99 -13.33 7.15 -3.74
CA LEU A 99 -13.03 5.73 -3.73
C LEU A 99 -12.08 5.35 -4.86
N SER A 100 -12.37 5.79 -6.09
CA SER A 100 -11.55 5.51 -7.26
C SER A 100 -10.17 6.18 -7.14
N VAL A 101 -10.09 7.40 -6.58
CA VAL A 101 -8.80 8.06 -6.28
C VAL A 101 -7.98 7.19 -5.34
N TRP A 102 -8.54 6.73 -4.22
CA TRP A 102 -7.81 5.85 -3.29
C TRP A 102 -7.36 4.56 -3.98
N PHE A 103 -8.23 3.94 -4.79
CA PHE A 103 -7.94 2.68 -5.47
C PHE A 103 -6.78 2.83 -6.47
N VAL A 104 -6.87 3.82 -7.37
CA VAL A 104 -5.84 4.06 -8.38
C VAL A 104 -4.51 4.43 -7.72
N SER A 105 -4.54 5.27 -6.69
CA SER A 105 -3.35 5.63 -5.92
C SER A 105 -2.62 4.41 -5.34
N HIS A 106 -3.36 3.47 -4.73
CA HIS A 106 -2.74 2.28 -4.11
C HIS A 106 -2.25 1.26 -5.14
N VAL A 107 -2.91 1.16 -6.30
CA VAL A 107 -2.42 0.32 -7.41
C VAL A 107 -1.11 0.86 -7.97
N VAL A 108 -1.00 2.18 -8.18
CA VAL A 108 0.24 2.81 -8.64
C VAL A 108 1.36 2.62 -7.61
N LEU A 109 1.08 2.87 -6.33
CA LEU A 109 2.05 2.64 -5.26
C LEU A 109 2.53 1.19 -5.22
N MET A 110 1.64 0.22 -5.37
CA MET A 110 2.00 -1.20 -5.42
C MET A 110 3.05 -1.46 -6.50
N VAL A 111 2.83 -0.98 -7.72
CA VAL A 111 3.77 -1.12 -8.84
C VAL A 111 5.12 -0.48 -8.54
N GLU A 112 5.13 0.74 -7.98
CA GLU A 112 6.38 1.42 -7.62
C GLU A 112 7.14 0.67 -6.51
N TYR A 113 6.44 0.17 -5.48
CA TYR A 113 7.02 -0.66 -4.43
C TYR A 113 7.60 -1.96 -4.99
N THR A 114 6.91 -2.64 -5.92
CA THR A 114 7.43 -3.85 -6.58
C THR A 114 8.77 -3.56 -7.27
N PHE A 115 8.90 -2.47 -8.02
CA PHE A 115 10.18 -2.10 -8.65
C PHE A 115 11.28 -1.86 -7.62
N MET A 116 10.97 -1.16 -6.53
CA MET A 116 11.94 -0.88 -5.46
C MET A 116 12.38 -2.14 -4.71
N PHE A 117 11.46 -3.07 -4.46
CA PHE A 117 11.78 -4.38 -3.88
C PHE A 117 12.67 -5.22 -4.79
N ILE A 118 12.38 -5.26 -6.11
CA ILE A 118 13.22 -5.95 -7.10
C ILE A 118 14.62 -5.34 -7.14
N ALA A 119 14.74 -4.02 -7.21
CA ALA A 119 16.03 -3.33 -7.23
C ALA A 119 16.87 -3.67 -5.99
N ARG A 120 16.26 -3.66 -4.81
CA ARG A 120 16.91 -4.04 -3.55
C ARG A 120 17.34 -5.50 -3.55
N SER A 121 16.49 -6.42 -3.99
CA SER A 121 16.84 -7.85 -4.08
C SER A 121 18.03 -8.12 -5.00
N ILE A 122 18.09 -7.47 -6.17
CA ILE A 122 19.23 -7.59 -7.09
C ILE A 122 20.53 -7.13 -6.43
N ILE A 123 20.51 -5.98 -5.75
CA ILE A 123 21.70 -5.43 -5.08
C ILE A 123 22.13 -6.31 -3.90
N CYS A 124 21.18 -6.82 -3.10
CA CYS A 124 21.48 -7.74 -2.01
C CYS A 124 22.11 -9.05 -2.52
N LEU A 125 21.62 -9.60 -3.63
CA LEU A 125 22.20 -10.79 -4.26
C LEU A 125 23.61 -10.51 -4.80
N TYR A 126 23.81 -9.37 -5.47
CA TYR A 126 25.12 -8.97 -5.99
C TYR A 126 26.17 -8.83 -4.89
N CYS A 127 25.77 -8.33 -3.72
CA CYS A 127 26.67 -8.15 -2.57
C CYS A 127 26.86 -9.43 -1.73
N GLY A 128 26.32 -10.58 -2.14
CA GLY A 128 26.47 -11.84 -1.42
C GLY A 128 25.57 -12.01 -0.19
N HIS A 129 24.46 -11.28 -0.11
CA HIS A 129 23.48 -11.36 0.99
C HIS A 129 22.14 -12.01 0.55
N PRO A 130 22.11 -13.31 0.23
CA PRO A 130 20.92 -13.97 -0.31
C PRO A 130 19.76 -14.03 0.68
N MET A 131 20.04 -14.16 1.99
CA MET A 131 18.98 -14.17 3.01
C MET A 131 18.23 -12.84 3.09
N GLN A 132 18.94 -11.70 2.99
CA GLN A 132 18.30 -10.38 2.97
C GLN A 132 17.44 -10.17 1.73
N SER A 133 17.90 -10.67 0.57
CA SER A 133 17.09 -10.66 -0.65
C SER A 133 15.81 -11.48 -0.50
N LEU A 134 15.89 -12.66 0.11
CA LEU A 134 14.73 -13.53 0.34
C LEU A 134 13.71 -12.87 1.28
N PHE A 135 14.15 -12.28 2.39
CA PHE A 135 13.25 -11.51 3.28
C PHE A 135 12.60 -10.33 2.56
N THR A 136 13.34 -9.65 1.69
CA THR A 136 12.82 -8.52 0.90
C THR A 136 11.70 -8.96 -0.05
N LEU A 137 11.86 -10.10 -0.73
CA LEU A 137 10.83 -10.66 -1.61
C LEU A 137 9.60 -11.15 -0.84
N VAL A 138 9.80 -11.81 0.30
CA VAL A 138 8.68 -12.26 1.14
C VAL A 138 7.87 -11.06 1.65
N ALA A 139 8.55 -9.99 2.08
CA ALA A 139 7.90 -8.75 2.49
C ALA A 139 7.12 -8.10 1.34
N ALA A 140 7.67 -8.10 0.12
CA ALA A 140 6.99 -7.61 -1.08
C ALA A 140 5.69 -8.37 -1.36
N CYS A 141 5.76 -9.71 -1.38
CA CYS A 141 4.57 -10.55 -1.59
C CYS A 141 3.50 -10.33 -0.52
N PHE A 142 3.90 -10.15 0.74
CA PHE A 142 2.97 -9.88 1.83
C PHE A 142 2.30 -8.51 1.66
N TYR A 143 3.08 -7.47 1.33
CA TYR A 143 2.56 -6.13 1.08
C TYR A 143 1.56 -6.13 -0.09
N ASP A 144 1.93 -6.71 -1.23
CA ASP A 144 1.08 -6.80 -2.41
C ASP A 144 -0.21 -7.58 -2.10
N GLY A 145 -0.11 -8.70 -1.39
CA GLY A 145 -1.27 -9.50 -0.99
C GLY A 145 -2.26 -8.72 -0.12
N VAL A 146 -1.77 -7.93 0.84
CA VAL A 146 -2.61 -7.09 1.69
C VAL A 146 -3.30 -5.98 0.89
N ILE A 147 -2.56 -5.31 0.00
CA ILE A 147 -3.13 -4.23 -0.83
C ILE A 147 -4.15 -4.77 -1.82
N ILE A 148 -3.89 -5.90 -2.48
CA ILE A 148 -4.85 -6.56 -3.38
C ILE A 148 -6.15 -6.90 -2.64
N TYR A 149 -6.05 -7.42 -1.42
CA TYR A 149 -7.23 -7.70 -0.59
C TYR A 149 -8.02 -6.44 -0.26
N PHE A 150 -7.35 -5.34 0.11
CA PHE A 150 -8.00 -4.06 0.35
C PHE A 150 -8.66 -3.47 -0.91
N CYS A 151 -7.98 -3.58 -2.06
CA CYS A 151 -8.52 -3.19 -3.36
C CYS A 151 -9.81 -3.95 -3.69
N ALA A 152 -9.88 -5.25 -3.42
CA ALA A 152 -11.09 -6.05 -3.65
C ALA A 152 -12.28 -5.59 -2.78
N ILE A 153 -12.02 -5.21 -1.52
CA ILE A 153 -13.05 -4.66 -0.61
C ILE A 153 -13.57 -3.32 -1.13
N VAL A 154 -12.65 -2.43 -1.52
CA VAL A 154 -12.99 -1.09 -2.01
C VAL A 154 -13.76 -1.17 -3.33
N ALA A 155 -13.32 -2.01 -4.28
CA ALA A 155 -14.03 -2.23 -5.53
C ALA A 155 -15.43 -2.84 -5.33
N SER A 156 -15.59 -3.76 -4.36
CA SER A 156 -16.91 -4.31 -4.02
C SER A 156 -17.85 -3.23 -3.48
N TYR A 157 -17.34 -2.28 -2.68
CA TYR A 157 -18.13 -1.16 -2.17
C TYR A 157 -18.50 -0.16 -3.27
N GLU A 158 -17.58 0.13 -4.20
CA GLU A 158 -17.82 0.99 -5.37
C GLU A 158 -18.99 0.45 -6.22
N ASN A 159 -18.99 -0.84 -6.54
CA ASN A 159 -20.06 -1.49 -7.30
C ASN A 159 -21.43 -1.41 -6.59
N THR A 160 -21.44 -1.34 -5.26
CA THR A 160 -22.69 -1.20 -4.48
C THR A 160 -23.22 0.24 -4.53
N LEU A 161 -22.33 1.23 -4.60
CA LEU A 161 -22.66 2.64 -4.70
C LEU A 161 -23.20 3.03 -6.09
N ASP A 162 -22.67 2.44 -7.16
CA ASP A 162 -23.17 2.67 -8.53
C ASP A 162 -24.61 2.16 -8.71
N LEU A 163 -24.98 1.07 -8.02
CA LEU A 163 -26.35 0.56 -8.03
C LEU A 163 -27.35 1.50 -7.33
N ASP A 164 -26.91 2.22 -6.29
CA ASP A 164 -27.73 3.19 -5.53
C ASP A 164 -27.95 4.52 -6.28
N ILE A 165 -27.20 4.81 -7.35
CA ILE A 165 -27.36 6.03 -8.17
C ILE A 165 -28.37 5.83 -9.32
N LEU A 166 -28.63 4.56 -9.69
CA LEU A 166 -29.52 4.18 -10.80
C LEU A 166 -30.97 3.91 -10.37
N TYR A 167 -31.28 3.97 -9.08
CA TYR A 167 -32.62 3.80 -8.49
C TYR A 167 -33.04 5.01 -7.66
#